data_AF-U6N228-F1
#
_entry.id   AF-U6N228-F1
#
_cell.length_a   1.000
_cell.length_b   1.000
_cell.length_c   1.000
_cell.angle_alpha   90.00
_cell.angle_beta   90.00
_cell.angle_gamma   90.00
#
_symmetry.space_group_name_H-M   'P 1'
#
loop_
_entity.id
_entity.type
_entity.pdbx_description
1 polymer ?
#
loop_
_entity_poly.entity_id
_entity_poly.type
_entity_poly.pdbx_seq_one_letter_code
_entity_poly.pdbx_strand_id
1 'polypeptide(L)'
;MLHVSTVQQPRKPNIPESVLREIELKKQGVVLPRRRLERDIEEEEGGPGVYNYDVRKDYILEKEEWRYDIQPEFLNGKNVGDFLDPDIKEKLMKLEEEEQQLLQQEEQQQEQIQARKQQLEAARRALREEDINLNEAKRQKRKREASDSMEVEGSGREKLKAKIRRLVKSREKESKERKELKERKGLKEIKDLKELKELKERKEVKEELEESAVARGQRRRLGGVRTAQAFKLKKQIDKKLKGKKGESDRFINVKKQKWMLSGKRTFGKTNKR
;
A
#
# COMPACT_ATOMS: atom_id res chain seq x y z
N MET A 1 -36.04 11.71 -62.09
CA MET A 1 -34.80 12.41 -62.50
C MET A 1 -33.74 12.16 -61.45
N LEU A 2 -32.71 11.37 -61.75
CA LEU A 2 -31.62 11.09 -60.80
C LEU A 2 -30.61 12.23 -60.86
N HIS A 3 -30.37 12.88 -59.73
CA HIS A 3 -29.33 13.89 -59.57
C HIS A 3 -27.96 13.19 -59.54
N VAL A 4 -27.21 13.27 -60.64
CA VAL A 4 -25.81 12.85 -60.66
C VAL A 4 -24.98 14.02 -60.12
N SER A 5 -24.55 13.91 -58.87
CA SER A 5 -23.65 14.90 -58.26
C SER A 5 -22.28 14.83 -58.93
N THR A 6 -21.96 15.81 -59.77
CA THR A 6 -20.61 16.03 -60.30
C THR A 6 -19.67 16.40 -59.15
N VAL A 7 -18.69 15.54 -58.88
CA VAL A 7 -17.70 15.77 -57.81
C VAL A 7 -16.78 16.93 -58.23
N GLN A 8 -16.81 18.04 -57.50
CA GLN A 8 -16.07 19.28 -57.81
C GLN A 8 -14.53 19.11 -57.81
N GLN A 9 -14.00 18.06 -57.18
CA GLN A 9 -12.58 17.72 -57.19
C GLN A 9 -12.38 16.23 -57.47
N PRO A 10 -12.11 15.85 -58.74
CA PRO A 10 -11.82 14.45 -59.06
C PRO A 10 -10.46 14.06 -58.47
N ARG A 11 -10.41 12.94 -57.75
CA ARG A 11 -9.16 12.36 -57.25
C ARG A 11 -8.36 11.85 -58.45
N LYS A 12 -7.22 12.48 -58.73
CA LYS A 12 -6.33 12.05 -59.82
C LYS A 12 -5.60 10.76 -59.43
N PRO A 13 -5.26 9.88 -60.39
CA PRO A 13 -4.39 8.74 -60.14
C PRO A 13 -3.00 9.22 -59.72
N ASN A 14 -2.43 8.63 -58.65
CA ASN A 14 -1.09 8.93 -58.17
C ASN A 14 -0.09 7.89 -58.68
N ILE A 15 0.51 8.15 -59.84
CA ILE A 15 1.52 7.28 -60.44
C ILE A 15 2.90 7.87 -60.10
N PRO A 16 3.79 7.11 -59.44
CA PRO A 16 5.12 7.61 -59.12
C PRO A 16 5.94 7.82 -60.40
N GLU A 17 6.79 8.84 -60.38
CA GLU A 17 7.58 9.25 -61.54
C GLU A 17 8.54 8.15 -62.01
N SER A 18 9.06 7.32 -61.10
CA SER A 18 9.92 6.17 -61.42
C SER A 18 9.26 5.22 -62.42
N VAL A 19 7.97 4.93 -62.25
CA VAL A 19 7.23 4.01 -63.12
C VAL A 19 6.86 4.67 -64.45
N LEU A 20 6.55 5.97 -64.46
CA LEU A 20 6.30 6.71 -65.70
C LEU A 20 7.54 6.70 -66.61
N ARG A 21 8.72 6.95 -66.05
CA ARG A 21 9.99 6.89 -66.77
C ARG A 21 10.25 5.50 -67.36
N GLU A 22 9.97 4.43 -66.60
CA GLU A 22 10.09 3.05 -67.11
C GLU A 22 9.15 2.77 -68.30
N ILE A 23 7.91 3.26 -68.24
CA ILE A 23 6.93 3.12 -69.33
C ILE A 23 7.39 3.89 -70.57
N GLU A 24 7.90 5.10 -70.40
CA GLU A 24 8.42 5.94 -71.49
C GLU A 24 9.63 5.28 -72.19
N LEU A 25 10.59 4.77 -71.41
CA LEU A 25 11.74 4.05 -71.95
C LEU A 25 11.33 2.80 -72.73
N LYS A 26 10.33 2.07 -72.21
CA LYS A 26 9.77 0.90 -72.91
C LYS A 26 9.06 1.28 -74.20
N LYS A 27 8.36 2.43 -74.24
CA LYS A 27 7.73 2.97 -75.46
C LYS A 27 8.76 3.42 -76.50
N GLN A 28 9.90 3.94 -76.05
CA GLN A 28 11.03 4.32 -76.91
C GLN A 28 11.84 3.12 -77.43
N GLY A 29 11.48 1.89 -77.03
CA GLY A 29 12.12 0.66 -77.49
C GLY A 29 13.45 0.34 -76.80
N VAL A 30 13.80 1.06 -75.73
CA VAL A 30 15.01 0.79 -74.94
C VAL A 30 14.75 -0.41 -74.03
N VAL A 31 15.41 -1.55 -74.32
CA VAL A 31 15.32 -2.74 -73.48
C VAL A 31 16.24 -2.57 -72.28
N LEU A 32 15.65 -2.38 -71.10
CA LEU A 32 16.39 -2.37 -69.85
C LEU A 32 16.99 -3.76 -69.56
N PRO A 33 18.21 -3.83 -69.01
CA PRO A 33 18.78 -5.11 -68.60
C PRO A 33 17.87 -5.77 -67.55
N ARG A 34 17.73 -7.09 -67.64
CA ARG A 34 16.94 -7.88 -66.67
C ARG A 34 17.55 -7.68 -65.27
N ARG A 35 16.72 -7.24 -64.31
CA ARG A 35 17.11 -7.16 -62.90
C ARG A 35 17.35 -8.57 -62.37
N ARG A 36 18.41 -8.74 -61.56
CA ARG A 36 18.60 -9.96 -60.78
C ARG A 36 17.46 -10.06 -59.77
N LEU A 37 16.73 -11.17 -59.81
CA LEU A 37 15.64 -11.44 -58.88
C LEU A 37 16.15 -12.29 -57.72
N GLU A 38 15.44 -12.27 -56.60
CA GLU A 38 15.71 -13.17 -55.46
C GLU A 38 15.68 -14.64 -55.86
N ARG A 39 14.86 -14.99 -56.86
CA ARG A 39 14.85 -16.34 -57.42
C ARG A 39 16.17 -16.71 -58.11
N ASP A 40 16.77 -15.76 -58.83
CA ASP A 40 18.05 -16.01 -59.50
C ASP A 40 19.17 -16.17 -58.45
N ILE A 41 19.11 -15.40 -57.35
CA ILE A 41 20.05 -15.50 -56.21
C ILE A 41 19.87 -16.83 -55.45
N GLU A 42 18.64 -17.25 -55.20
CA GLU A 42 18.32 -18.53 -54.57
C GLU A 42 18.89 -19.71 -55.39
N GLU A 43 18.72 -19.69 -56.71
CA GLU A 43 19.28 -20.71 -57.61
C GLU A 43 20.82 -20.72 -57.59
N GLU A 44 21.47 -19.56 -57.43
CA GLU A 44 22.93 -19.42 -57.29
C GLU A 44 23.45 -19.92 -55.92
N GLU A 45 22.73 -19.67 -54.82
CA GLU A 45 23.17 -19.94 -53.43
C GLU A 45 22.79 -21.33 -52.89
N GLY A 46 22.39 -22.26 -53.76
CA GLY A 46 22.14 -23.66 -53.40
C GLY A 46 20.69 -24.11 -53.49
N GLY A 47 19.81 -23.27 -54.02
CA GLY A 47 18.45 -23.62 -54.39
C GLY A 47 17.46 -23.73 -53.22
N PRO A 48 16.22 -24.12 -53.53
CA PRO A 48 15.13 -24.16 -52.57
C PRO A 48 15.43 -25.20 -51.47
N GLY A 49 15.49 -24.72 -50.22
CA GLY A 49 15.71 -25.54 -49.03
C GLY A 49 17.10 -25.41 -48.39
N VAL A 50 18.07 -24.81 -49.09
CA VAL A 50 19.39 -24.45 -48.51
C VAL A 50 19.50 -22.94 -48.30
N TYR A 51 19.05 -22.15 -49.27
CA TYR A 51 19.05 -20.69 -49.19
C TYR A 51 18.18 -20.19 -48.02
N ASN A 52 18.73 -19.30 -47.20
CA ASN A 52 18.02 -18.63 -46.11
C ASN A 52 17.92 -17.13 -46.43
N TYR A 53 16.71 -16.68 -46.74
CA TYR A 53 16.46 -15.28 -47.07
C TYR A 53 16.60 -14.40 -45.83
N ASP A 54 17.58 -13.50 -45.85
CA ASP A 54 17.75 -12.48 -44.81
C ASP A 54 16.76 -11.33 -45.02
N VAL A 55 15.83 -11.18 -44.08
CA VAL A 55 14.81 -10.13 -44.10
C VAL A 55 15.41 -8.74 -43.83
N ARG A 56 16.56 -8.66 -43.13
CA ARG A 56 17.17 -7.39 -42.71
C ARG A 56 17.93 -6.71 -43.85
N LYS A 57 18.28 -7.44 -44.90
CA LYS A 57 19.12 -6.93 -46.00
C LYS A 57 18.52 -5.74 -46.74
N ASP A 58 17.20 -5.62 -46.78
CA ASP A 58 16.49 -4.58 -47.55
C ASP A 58 16.01 -3.39 -46.69
N TYR A 59 16.42 -3.32 -45.42
CA TYR A 59 16.00 -2.23 -44.53
C TYR A 59 16.61 -0.89 -44.93
N ILE A 60 15.79 0.16 -44.89
CA ILE A 60 16.22 1.54 -45.13
C ILE A 60 16.45 2.19 -43.76
N LEU A 61 17.72 2.39 -43.42
CA LEU A 61 18.17 2.94 -42.14
C LEU A 61 19.03 4.19 -42.39
N GLU A 62 19.18 5.04 -41.38
CA GLU A 62 20.08 6.20 -41.46
C GLU A 62 21.55 5.79 -41.60
N LYS A 63 21.93 4.68 -40.94
CA LYS A 63 23.26 4.08 -41.04
C LYS A 63 23.13 2.61 -41.39
N GLU A 64 23.83 2.21 -42.44
CA GLU A 64 23.82 0.83 -42.92
C GLU A 64 24.52 -0.14 -41.97
N GLU A 65 25.45 0.37 -41.14
CA GLU A 65 26.17 -0.41 -40.13
C GLU A 65 25.23 -1.08 -39.12
N TRP A 66 24.12 -0.42 -38.78
CA TRP A 66 23.16 -0.89 -37.78
C TRP A 66 22.18 -1.94 -38.30
N ARG A 67 22.25 -2.28 -39.59
CA ARG A 67 21.29 -3.21 -40.25
C ARG A 67 21.20 -4.56 -39.55
N TYR A 68 22.32 -5.02 -38.99
CA TYR A 68 22.44 -6.33 -38.36
C TYR A 68 22.42 -6.30 -36.83
N ASP A 69 22.29 -5.12 -36.22
CA ASP A 69 22.24 -5.00 -34.77
C ASP A 69 21.02 -5.71 -34.18
N ILE A 70 21.18 -6.28 -32.99
CA ILE A 70 20.12 -7.01 -32.30
C ILE A 70 19.39 -6.05 -31.36
N GLN A 71 18.11 -5.80 -31.63
CA GLN A 71 17.26 -5.02 -30.74
C GLN A 71 16.87 -5.86 -29.50
N PRO A 72 17.07 -5.35 -28.27
CA PRO A 72 16.58 -6.03 -27.08
C PRO A 72 15.05 -5.92 -26.99
N GLU A 73 14.37 -7.05 -26.81
CA GLU A 73 12.90 -7.10 -26.69
C GLU A 73 12.44 -6.98 -25.23
N PHE A 74 13.17 -7.58 -24.28
CA PHE A 74 12.79 -7.64 -22.88
C PHE A 74 13.91 -7.16 -21.96
N LEU A 75 13.53 -6.38 -20.95
CA LEU A 75 14.44 -5.91 -19.89
C LEU A 75 13.72 -5.94 -18.54
N ASN A 76 14.26 -6.65 -17.56
CA ASN A 76 13.72 -6.75 -16.19
C ASN A 76 12.22 -7.12 -16.12
N GLY A 77 11.76 -7.99 -17.02
CA GLY A 77 10.35 -8.41 -17.10
C GLY A 77 9.41 -7.39 -17.72
N LYS A 78 9.94 -6.30 -18.30
CA LYS A 78 9.19 -5.33 -19.10
C LYS A 78 9.57 -5.45 -20.57
N ASN A 79 8.64 -5.14 -21.46
CA ASN A 79 8.89 -5.06 -22.91
C ASN A 79 9.55 -3.72 -23.24
N VAL A 80 10.63 -3.73 -24.03
CA VAL A 80 11.34 -2.52 -24.46
C VAL A 80 10.51 -1.72 -25.46
N GLY A 81 9.70 -2.40 -26.29
CA GLY A 81 8.82 -1.76 -27.30
C GLY A 81 7.85 -0.75 -26.70
N ASP A 82 7.42 -0.95 -25.45
CA ASP A 82 6.47 -0.09 -24.76
C ASP A 82 7.09 1.26 -24.31
N PHE A 83 8.43 1.36 -24.34
CA PHE A 83 9.19 2.54 -23.89
C PHE A 83 9.95 3.22 -25.04
N LEU A 84 9.69 2.85 -26.30
CA LEU A 84 10.33 3.47 -27.46
C LEU A 84 9.54 4.71 -27.91
N ASP A 85 9.93 5.87 -27.38
CA ASP A 85 9.39 7.20 -27.74
C ASP A 85 10.50 8.13 -28.25
N PRO A 86 10.25 8.97 -29.27
CA PRO A 86 11.21 9.98 -29.72
C PRO A 86 11.55 10.99 -28.62
N ASP A 87 10.55 11.34 -27.78
CA ASP A 87 10.66 12.38 -26.75
C ASP A 87 10.96 11.82 -25.36
N ILE A 88 11.44 10.58 -25.25
CA ILE A 88 11.62 9.91 -23.95
C ILE A 88 12.56 10.67 -23.00
N LYS A 89 13.58 11.34 -23.55
CA LYS A 89 14.55 12.12 -22.77
C LYS A 89 13.89 13.32 -22.08
N GLU A 90 12.96 14.00 -22.76
CA GLU A 90 12.25 15.14 -22.18
C GLU A 90 11.29 14.69 -21.07
N LYS A 91 10.57 13.57 -21.29
CA LYS A 91 9.72 12.97 -20.26
C LYS A 91 10.53 12.56 -19.03
N LEU A 92 11.71 12.00 -19.25
CA LEU A 92 12.61 11.57 -18.19
C LEU A 92 13.15 12.76 -17.38
N MET A 93 13.58 13.85 -18.04
CA MET A 93 14.03 15.06 -17.33
C MET A 93 12.93 15.65 -16.44
N LYS A 94 11.68 15.73 -16.94
CA LYS A 94 10.55 16.22 -16.13
C LYS A 94 10.27 15.33 -14.92
N LEU A 95 10.37 14.00 -15.09
CA LEU A 95 10.21 13.06 -13.99
C LEU A 95 11.32 13.21 -12.94
N GLU A 96 12.57 13.41 -13.37
CA GLU A 96 13.68 13.65 -12.44
C GLU A 96 13.50 14.95 -11.65
N GLU A 97 13.02 16.03 -12.27
CA GLU A 97 12.69 17.29 -11.58
C GLU A 97 11.57 17.09 -10.55
N GLU A 98 10.52 16.34 -10.89
CA GLU A 98 9.43 15.99 -9.98
C GLU A 98 9.92 15.15 -8.80
N GLU A 99 10.75 14.13 -9.05
CA GLU A 99 11.33 13.30 -7.99
C GLU A 99 12.26 14.10 -7.06
N GLN A 100 13.05 15.03 -7.59
CA GLN A 100 13.89 15.91 -6.78
C GLN A 100 13.06 16.80 -5.86
N GLN A 101 11.94 17.35 -6.34
CA GLN A 101 11.03 18.15 -5.52
C GLN A 101 10.39 17.31 -4.41
N LEU A 102 9.98 16.07 -4.73
CA LEU A 102 9.43 15.15 -3.74
C LEU A 102 10.46 14.76 -2.69
N LEU A 103 11.71 14.49 -3.10
CA LEU A 103 12.79 14.15 -2.17
C LEU A 103 13.06 15.29 -1.18
N GLN A 104 13.13 16.54 -1.66
CA GLN A 104 13.30 17.70 -0.79
C GLN A 104 12.14 17.85 0.21
N GLN A 105 10.91 17.60 -0.23
CA GLN A 105 9.75 17.62 0.66
C GLN A 105 9.82 16.50 1.71
N GLU A 106 10.23 15.29 1.32
CA GLU A 106 10.42 14.16 2.23
C GLU A 106 11.52 14.46 3.26
N GLU A 107 12.65 15.03 2.85
CA GLU A 107 13.73 15.43 3.76
C GLU A 107 13.23 16.46 4.79
N GLN A 108 12.53 17.51 4.35
CA GLN A 108 11.93 18.50 5.24
C GLN A 108 10.94 17.86 6.22
N GLN A 109 10.10 16.93 5.75
CA GLN A 109 9.18 16.21 6.63
C GLN A 109 9.92 15.31 7.62
N GLN A 110 10.97 14.62 7.19
CA GLN A 110 11.79 13.78 8.06
C GLN A 110 12.47 14.60 9.15
N GLU A 111 13.04 15.77 8.83
CA GLU A 111 13.61 16.69 9.82
C GLU A 111 12.57 17.15 10.85
N GLN A 112 11.36 17.53 10.41
CA GLN A 112 10.27 17.90 11.31
C GLN A 112 9.88 16.74 12.25
N ILE A 113 9.80 15.51 11.71
CA ILE A 113 9.51 14.31 12.50
C ILE A 113 10.63 14.07 13.52
N GLN A 114 11.90 14.24 13.15
CA GLN A 114 13.04 14.08 14.04
C GLN A 114 13.04 15.13 15.16
N ALA A 115 12.83 16.41 14.84
CA ALA A 115 12.71 17.48 15.83
C ALA A 115 11.58 17.21 16.83
N ARG A 116 10.41 16.75 16.34
CA ARG A 116 9.29 16.37 17.20
C ARG A 116 9.62 15.16 18.09
N LYS A 117 10.33 14.16 17.57
CA LYS A 117 10.81 13.01 18.36
C LYS A 117 11.75 13.47 19.48
N GLN A 118 12.70 14.36 19.18
CA GLN A 118 13.63 14.90 20.18
C GLN A 118 12.89 15.67 21.28
N GLN A 119 11.91 16.51 20.92
CA GLN A 119 11.06 17.20 21.90
C GLN A 119 10.29 16.23 22.79
N LEU A 120 9.72 15.16 22.20
CA LEU A 120 9.01 14.13 22.94
C LEU A 120 9.94 13.36 23.90
N GLU A 121 11.17 13.06 23.45
CA GLU A 121 12.17 12.42 24.31
C GLU A 121 12.61 13.32 25.46
N ALA A 122 12.85 14.62 25.20
CA ALA A 122 13.19 15.59 26.23
C ALA A 122 12.07 15.72 27.27
N ALA A 123 10.82 15.84 26.83
CA ALA A 123 9.66 15.85 27.73
C ALA A 123 9.56 14.56 28.57
N ARG A 124 9.84 13.40 27.96
CA ARG A 124 9.87 12.12 28.67
C ARG A 124 10.99 12.03 29.70
N ARG A 125 12.15 12.62 29.43
CA ARG A 125 13.27 12.70 30.39
C ARG A 125 12.91 13.60 31.57
N ALA A 126 12.35 14.79 31.32
CA ALA A 126 11.90 15.70 32.38
C ALA A 126 10.89 15.03 33.32
N LEU A 127 9.88 14.34 32.78
CA LEU A 127 8.91 13.58 33.59
C LEU A 127 9.56 12.49 34.45
N ARG A 128 10.57 11.78 33.91
CA ARG A 128 11.32 10.78 34.69
C ARG A 128 12.10 11.41 35.83
N GLU A 129 12.75 12.54 35.58
CA GLU A 129 13.49 13.28 36.62
C GLU A 129 12.54 13.78 37.72
N GLU A 130 11.37 14.31 37.35
CA GLU A 130 10.32 14.68 38.31
C GLU A 130 9.86 13.48 39.17
N ASP A 131 9.65 12.32 38.56
CA ASP A 131 9.26 11.09 39.26
C ASP A 131 10.36 10.59 40.23
N ILE A 132 11.63 10.66 39.82
CA ILE A 132 12.78 10.30 40.67
C ILE A 132 12.84 11.26 41.86
N ASN A 133 12.80 12.57 41.61
CA ASN A 133 12.83 13.60 42.65
C ASN A 133 11.64 13.46 43.64
N LEU A 134 10.44 13.15 43.13
CA LEU A 134 9.27 12.89 43.97
C LEU A 134 9.48 11.67 44.88
N ASN A 135 10.04 10.59 44.34
CA ASN A 135 10.32 9.37 45.09
C ASN A 135 11.42 9.57 46.14
N GLU A 136 12.46 10.34 45.83
CA GLU A 136 13.49 10.73 46.79
C GLU A 136 12.93 11.60 47.92
N ALA A 137 12.10 12.60 47.59
CA ALA A 137 11.42 13.42 48.58
C ALA A 137 10.49 12.59 49.49
N LYS A 138 9.78 11.60 48.93
CA LYS A 138 9.00 10.63 49.73
C LYS A 138 9.89 9.77 50.62
N ARG A 139 11.06 9.32 50.13
CA ARG A 139 12.01 8.50 50.90
C ARG A 139 12.62 9.29 52.06
N GLN A 140 12.99 10.56 51.84
CA GLN A 140 13.48 11.45 52.90
C GLN A 140 12.41 11.75 53.96
N LYS A 141 11.15 11.95 53.54
CA LYS A 141 10.02 12.08 54.49
C LYS A 141 9.85 10.85 55.36
N ARG A 142 9.85 9.65 54.78
CA ARG A 142 9.75 8.39 55.54
C ARG A 142 10.90 8.22 56.53
N LYS A 143 12.12 8.65 56.18
CA LYS A 143 13.26 8.62 57.10
C LYS A 143 13.10 9.58 58.28
N ARG A 144 12.58 10.80 58.03
CA ARG A 144 12.27 11.78 59.08
C ARG A 144 11.13 11.31 59.99
N GLU A 145 10.08 10.73 59.42
CA GLU A 145 8.96 10.13 60.16
C GLU A 145 9.39 8.90 60.99
N ALA A 146 10.45 8.19 60.59
CA ALA A 146 11.01 7.08 61.36
C ALA A 146 11.98 7.53 62.46
N SER A 147 12.57 8.73 62.35
CA SER A 147 13.52 9.28 63.33
C SER A 147 12.88 10.24 64.34
N ASP A 148 11.64 10.68 64.09
CA ASP A 148 11.00 11.76 64.84
C ASP A 148 9.61 11.33 65.31
N SER A 149 9.51 10.85 66.55
CA SER A 149 8.24 10.75 67.27
C SER A 149 7.82 12.15 67.73
N MET A 150 7.46 13.01 66.77
CA MET A 150 7.10 14.40 67.04
C MET A 150 5.58 14.52 67.16
N GLU A 151 5.09 14.72 68.39
CA GLU A 151 3.79 15.33 68.62
C GLU A 151 3.78 16.71 67.94
N VAL A 152 2.90 16.91 66.95
CA VAL A 152 2.65 18.24 66.37
C VAL A 152 1.15 18.43 66.19
N GLU A 153 0.54 19.01 67.21
CA GLU A 153 -0.73 19.70 67.09
C GLU A 153 -0.60 20.92 66.13
N GLY A 154 -1.68 21.24 65.40
CA GLY A 154 -1.88 22.58 64.81
C GLY A 154 -1.55 22.78 63.32
N SER A 155 -0.31 22.54 62.84
CA SER A 155 0.12 23.09 61.53
C SER A 155 -0.35 22.35 60.26
N GLY A 156 -0.89 21.15 60.39
CA GLY A 156 -1.31 20.31 59.25
C GLY A 156 -2.54 20.86 58.51
N ARG A 157 -3.49 21.46 59.24
CA ARG A 157 -4.74 22.00 58.67
C ARG A 157 -4.50 23.22 57.77
N GLU A 158 -3.55 24.08 58.13
CA GLU A 158 -3.23 25.28 57.34
C GLU A 158 -2.50 24.93 56.05
N LYS A 159 -1.55 23.99 56.09
CA LYS A 159 -0.84 23.47 54.90
C LYS A 159 -1.80 22.77 53.95
N LEU A 160 -2.77 22.01 54.48
CA LEU A 160 -3.83 21.38 53.70
C LEU A 160 -4.74 22.42 53.05
N LYS A 161 -5.20 23.43 53.80
CA LYS A 161 -5.99 24.56 53.27
C LYS A 161 -5.23 25.33 52.18
N ALA A 162 -3.92 25.53 52.31
CA ALA A 162 -3.10 26.18 51.29
C ALA A 162 -2.98 25.34 50.02
N LYS A 163 -2.82 24.01 50.14
CA LYS A 163 -2.76 23.09 48.99
C LYS A 163 -4.09 22.99 48.26
N ILE A 164 -5.20 22.92 49.00
CA ILE A 164 -6.56 22.96 48.44
C ILE A 164 -6.79 24.29 47.71
N ARG A 165 -6.39 25.43 48.30
CA ARG A 165 -6.50 26.75 47.63
C ARG A 165 -5.71 26.81 46.32
N ARG A 166 -4.50 26.24 46.25
CA ARG A 166 -3.74 26.16 44.99
C ARG A 166 -4.44 25.31 43.93
N LEU A 167 -4.94 24.13 44.31
CA LEU A 167 -5.66 23.23 43.40
C LEU A 167 -6.98 23.82 42.89
N VAL A 168 -7.72 24.53 43.74
CA VAL A 168 -8.93 25.24 43.33
C VAL A 168 -8.57 26.37 42.35
N LYS A 169 -7.51 27.15 42.64
CA LYS A 169 -7.07 28.24 41.77
C LYS A 169 -6.55 27.77 40.40
N SER A 170 -5.88 26.62 40.34
CA SER A 170 -5.47 26.01 39.06
C SER A 170 -6.67 25.52 38.26
N ARG A 171 -7.65 24.87 38.93
CA ARG A 171 -8.88 24.40 38.29
C ARG A 171 -9.79 25.55 37.81
N GLU A 172 -9.80 26.66 38.53
CA GLU A 172 -10.50 27.89 38.11
C GLU A 172 -9.83 28.54 36.90
N LYS A 173 -8.49 28.54 36.83
CA LYS A 173 -7.77 28.99 35.63
C LYS A 173 -8.09 28.11 34.42
N GLU A 174 -8.02 26.78 34.55
CA GLU A 174 -8.39 25.86 33.46
C GLU A 174 -9.85 26.03 33.02
N SER A 175 -10.76 26.26 33.96
CA SER A 175 -12.18 26.53 33.68
C SER A 175 -12.36 27.85 32.92
N LYS A 176 -11.63 28.91 33.30
CA LYS A 176 -11.63 30.21 32.60
C LYS A 176 -11.03 30.09 31.21
N GLU A 177 -9.86 29.46 31.05
CA GLU A 177 -9.25 29.20 29.74
C GLU A 177 -10.16 28.36 28.84
N ARG A 178 -10.86 27.36 29.39
CA ARG A 178 -11.81 26.54 28.64
C ARG A 178 -13.09 27.30 28.26
N LYS A 179 -13.52 28.26 29.07
CA LYS A 179 -14.65 29.16 28.76
C LYS A 179 -14.24 30.19 27.70
N GLU A 180 -13.08 30.81 27.82
CA GLU A 180 -12.50 31.72 26.82
C GLU A 180 -12.29 31.00 25.49
N LEU A 181 -11.83 29.74 25.49
CA LEU A 181 -11.72 28.92 24.29
C LEU A 181 -13.09 28.58 23.67
N LYS A 182 -14.12 28.36 24.48
CA LYS A 182 -15.50 28.14 24.00
C LYS A 182 -16.15 29.40 23.45
N GLU A 183 -15.85 30.56 24.03
CA GLU A 183 -16.30 31.87 23.56
C GLU A 183 -15.57 32.28 22.28
N ARG A 184 -14.26 32.03 22.16
CA ARG A 184 -13.49 32.19 20.90
C ARG A 184 -13.96 31.25 19.78
N LYS A 185 -14.52 30.08 20.12
CA LYS A 185 -14.99 29.07 19.16
C LYS A 185 -16.51 29.09 18.90
N GLY A 186 -17.27 30.02 19.50
CA GLY A 186 -18.69 30.21 19.19
C GLY A 186 -19.60 28.98 19.44
N LEU A 187 -19.24 28.09 20.38
CA LEU A 187 -20.00 26.85 20.64
C LEU A 187 -20.93 27.02 21.85
N LYS A 188 -22.01 27.79 21.69
CA LYS A 188 -23.14 27.87 22.64
C LYS A 188 -24.39 27.27 22.00
N GLU A 189 -24.49 25.95 21.91
CA GLU A 189 -25.75 25.19 21.79
C GLU A 189 -25.47 23.72 21.49
N ILE A 190 -25.46 22.86 22.52
CA ILE A 190 -25.95 21.47 22.42
C ILE A 190 -26.53 21.11 23.79
N LYS A 191 -27.80 21.46 24.01
CA LYS A 191 -28.69 20.70 24.89
C LYS A 191 -29.17 19.53 24.04
N ASP A 192 -28.85 18.30 24.45
CA ASP A 192 -29.62 17.06 24.28
C ASP A 192 -28.69 15.84 24.22
N LEU A 193 -28.61 15.10 25.34
CA LEU A 193 -28.01 13.77 25.40
C LEU A 193 -29.09 12.76 25.82
N LYS A 194 -29.89 12.32 24.85
CA LYS A 194 -30.78 11.15 24.93
C LYS A 194 -30.03 9.81 24.80
N GLU A 195 -28.75 9.82 24.41
CA GLU A 195 -27.94 8.63 24.09
C GLU A 195 -27.48 7.80 25.31
N LEU A 196 -27.66 8.27 26.54
CA LEU A 196 -27.21 7.54 27.75
C LEU A 196 -28.21 6.48 28.25
N LYS A 197 -29.48 6.51 27.82
CA LYS A 197 -30.48 5.52 28.24
C LYS A 197 -30.40 4.21 27.46
N GLU A 198 -30.13 4.25 26.16
CA GLU A 198 -30.02 3.04 25.31
C GLU A 198 -28.82 2.14 25.67
N LEU A 199 -27.78 2.71 26.28
CA LEU A 199 -26.60 1.94 26.73
C LEU A 199 -26.83 1.18 28.04
N LYS A 200 -27.84 1.54 28.84
CA LYS A 200 -28.19 0.79 30.07
C LYS A 200 -29.03 -0.45 29.74
N GLU A 201 -30.03 -0.32 28.88
CA GLU A 201 -30.89 -1.44 28.49
C GLU A 201 -30.11 -2.53 27.73
N ARG A 202 -29.10 -2.17 26.93
CA ARG A 202 -28.19 -3.15 26.29
C ARG A 202 -27.28 -3.92 27.25
N LYS A 203 -27.05 -3.42 28.47
CA LYS A 203 -26.23 -4.12 29.48
C LYS A 203 -27.06 -5.13 30.26
N GLU A 204 -28.30 -4.79 30.59
CA GLU A 204 -29.21 -5.65 31.36
C GLU A 204 -29.64 -6.90 30.57
N VAL A 205 -29.92 -6.75 29.27
CA VAL A 205 -30.22 -7.90 28.37
C VAL A 205 -29.03 -8.87 28.22
N LYS A 206 -27.80 -8.41 28.50
CA LYS A 206 -26.59 -9.23 28.37
C LYS A 206 -26.32 -10.10 29.61
N GLU A 207 -26.82 -9.70 30.78
CA GLU A 207 -26.66 -10.46 32.02
C GLU A 207 -27.65 -11.62 32.12
N GLU A 208 -28.87 -11.51 31.57
CA GLU A 208 -29.85 -12.61 31.57
C GLU A 208 -29.45 -13.80 30.67
N LEU A 209 -28.65 -13.57 29.62
CA LEU A 209 -28.13 -14.62 28.73
C LEU A 209 -27.04 -15.50 29.39
N GLU A 210 -26.48 -15.10 30.53
CA GLU A 210 -25.40 -15.85 31.21
C GLU A 210 -25.88 -17.01 32.11
N GLU A 211 -27.19 -17.21 32.29
CA GLU A 211 -27.73 -18.32 33.11
C GLU A 211 -28.14 -19.58 32.33
N SER A 212 -27.74 -19.70 31.06
CA SER A 212 -27.97 -20.93 30.29
C SER A 212 -27.34 -22.15 30.98
N ALA A 213 -28.00 -23.31 30.89
CA ALA A 213 -27.52 -24.57 31.47
C ALA A 213 -26.09 -24.94 31.04
N VAL A 214 -25.65 -24.43 29.88
CA VAL A 214 -24.29 -24.56 29.35
C VAL A 214 -23.26 -23.82 30.22
N ALA A 215 -23.57 -22.62 30.71
CA ALA A 215 -22.70 -21.83 31.59
C ALA A 215 -22.56 -22.49 32.98
N ARG A 216 -23.65 -23.07 33.51
CA ARG A 216 -23.63 -23.86 34.76
C ARG A 216 -22.79 -25.14 34.62
N GLY A 217 -22.89 -25.83 33.47
CA GLY A 217 -22.08 -27.01 33.18
C GLY A 217 -20.57 -26.73 33.13
N GLN A 218 -20.17 -25.54 32.68
CA GLN A 218 -18.76 -25.13 32.65
C GLN A 218 -18.18 -24.77 34.03
N ARG A 219 -18.98 -24.20 34.95
CA ARG A 219 -18.55 -23.92 36.34
C ARG A 219 -18.15 -25.19 37.09
N ARG A 220 -18.86 -26.31 36.87
CA ARG A 220 -18.54 -27.61 37.49
C ARG A 220 -17.23 -28.22 36.99
N ARG A 221 -16.80 -27.93 35.76
CA ARG A 221 -15.57 -28.49 35.16
C ARG A 221 -14.27 -27.82 35.63
N LEU A 222 -14.33 -26.61 36.20
CA LEU A 222 -13.15 -25.77 36.47
C LEU A 222 -12.72 -25.71 37.95
N GLY A 223 -13.28 -26.56 38.82
CA GLY A 223 -12.76 -26.77 40.17
C GLY A 223 -12.63 -25.50 41.04
N GLY A 224 -13.43 -24.46 40.79
CA GLY A 224 -13.42 -23.23 41.60
C GLY A 224 -12.35 -22.19 41.26
N VAL A 225 -11.55 -22.34 40.19
CA VAL A 225 -10.64 -21.28 39.74
C VAL A 225 -11.46 -20.08 39.22
N ARG A 226 -11.05 -18.86 39.59
CA ARG A 226 -11.70 -17.59 39.17
C ARG A 226 -12.01 -17.62 37.67
N THR A 227 -13.30 -17.71 37.36
CA THR A 227 -13.83 -17.91 35.99
C THR A 227 -13.18 -16.97 34.98
N ALA A 228 -13.01 -15.70 35.34
CA ALA A 228 -12.42 -14.68 34.48
C ALA A 228 -10.97 -14.99 34.03
N GLN A 229 -10.15 -15.60 34.89
CA GLN A 229 -8.78 -15.96 34.54
C GLN A 229 -8.75 -17.19 33.62
N ALA A 230 -9.56 -18.20 33.91
CA ALA A 230 -9.70 -19.40 33.07
C ALA A 230 -10.23 -19.06 31.67
N PHE A 231 -11.24 -18.18 31.56
CA PHE A 231 -11.77 -17.72 30.27
C PHE A 231 -10.75 -16.91 29.46
N LYS A 232 -9.92 -16.07 30.12
CA LYS A 232 -8.85 -15.33 29.46
C LYS A 232 -7.79 -16.28 28.88
N LEU A 233 -7.37 -17.28 29.64
CA LEU A 233 -6.41 -18.30 29.19
C LEU A 233 -6.97 -19.13 28.03
N LYS A 234 -8.22 -19.59 28.13
CA LYS A 234 -8.90 -20.31 27.03
C LYS A 234 -8.94 -19.47 25.76
N LYS A 235 -9.35 -18.19 25.85
CA LYS A 235 -9.41 -17.28 24.69
C LYS A 235 -8.04 -17.02 24.06
N GLN A 236 -6.97 -17.04 24.86
CA GLN A 236 -5.59 -16.93 24.34
C GLN A 236 -5.15 -18.19 23.59
N ILE A 237 -5.53 -19.38 24.07
CA ILE A 237 -5.27 -20.66 23.41
C ILE A 237 -6.09 -20.77 22.13
N ASP A 238 -7.39 -20.48 22.18
CA ASP A 238 -8.31 -20.55 21.06
C ASP A 238 -7.93 -19.60 19.92
N LYS A 239 -7.41 -18.41 20.24
CA LYS A 239 -6.92 -17.44 19.25
C LYS A 239 -5.76 -17.98 18.38
N LYS A 240 -5.04 -19.02 18.83
CA LYS A 240 -3.95 -19.63 18.07
C LYS A 240 -4.43 -20.65 17.03
N LEU A 241 -5.69 -21.09 17.08
CA LEU A 241 -6.31 -21.96 16.06
C LEU A 241 -6.59 -21.14 14.79
N LYS A 242 -5.56 -20.96 13.96
CA LYS A 242 -5.69 -20.26 12.67
C LYS A 242 -6.57 -21.08 11.72
N GLY A 243 -7.81 -20.64 11.53
CA GLY A 243 -8.71 -21.13 10.47
C GLY A 243 -9.29 -22.54 10.68
N LYS A 244 -9.24 -23.09 11.90
CA LYS A 244 -9.84 -24.40 12.23
C LYS A 244 -11.24 -24.22 12.81
N LYS A 245 -12.15 -25.15 12.52
CA LYS A 245 -13.55 -25.09 13.04
C LYS A 245 -13.61 -25.31 14.56
N GLY A 246 -12.60 -25.95 15.15
CA GLY A 246 -12.44 -26.13 16.60
C GLY A 246 -11.22 -26.99 16.95
N GLU A 247 -11.07 -27.33 18.23
CA GLU A 247 -9.94 -28.14 18.74
C GLU A 247 -9.91 -29.56 18.15
N SER A 248 -11.07 -30.13 17.86
CA SER A 248 -11.20 -31.49 17.28
C SER A 248 -10.81 -31.54 15.80
N ASP A 249 -10.77 -30.39 15.12
CA ASP A 249 -10.48 -30.28 13.70
C ASP A 249 -8.97 -30.43 13.43
N ARG A 250 -8.56 -31.68 13.29
CA ARG A 250 -7.16 -32.10 13.03
C ARG A 250 -6.97 -32.64 11.62
N PHE A 251 -7.88 -32.32 10.69
CA PHE A 251 -7.78 -32.77 9.32
C PHE A 251 -6.58 -32.13 8.61
N ILE A 252 -5.80 -32.96 7.90
CA ILE A 252 -4.60 -32.52 7.17
C ILE A 252 -4.92 -32.55 5.68
N ASN A 253 -4.99 -31.37 5.07
CA ASN A 253 -5.21 -31.26 3.63
C ASN A 253 -3.97 -31.73 2.85
N VAL A 254 -4.20 -32.53 1.80
CA VAL A 254 -3.17 -32.85 0.82
C VAL A 254 -2.94 -31.63 -0.05
N LYS A 255 -1.82 -30.93 0.14
CA LYS A 255 -1.48 -29.70 -0.62
C LYS A 255 -1.26 -29.95 -2.11
N LYS A 256 -0.82 -31.16 -2.48
CA LYS A 256 -0.41 -31.54 -3.83
C LYS A 256 -1.07 -32.87 -4.19
N GLN A 257 -2.29 -32.81 -4.73
CA GLN A 257 -3.04 -34.00 -5.11
C GLN A 257 -2.38 -34.66 -6.33
N LYS A 258 -2.02 -35.95 -6.20
CA LYS A 258 -1.29 -36.71 -7.21
C LYS A 258 -1.97 -36.71 -8.58
N TRP A 259 -3.29 -36.90 -8.63
CA TRP A 259 -4.05 -36.95 -9.89
C TRP A 259 -4.15 -35.60 -10.61
N MET A 260 -3.80 -34.48 -9.96
CA MET A 260 -3.65 -33.17 -10.61
C MET A 260 -2.24 -32.94 -11.17
N LEU A 261 -1.21 -33.45 -10.49
CA LEU A 261 0.19 -33.11 -10.75
C LEU A 261 0.97 -34.21 -11.47
N SER A 262 0.39 -35.40 -11.59
CA SER A 262 1.02 -36.56 -12.22
C SER A 262 0.26 -37.00 -13.46
N GLY A 263 1.03 -37.32 -14.51
CA GLY A 263 0.52 -37.72 -15.82
C GLY A 263 0.37 -36.55 -16.79
N LYS A 264 0.48 -36.84 -18.09
CA LYS A 264 0.18 -35.91 -19.18
C LYS A 264 -1.05 -36.39 -19.93
N ARG A 265 -1.86 -35.47 -20.43
CA ARG A 265 -3.05 -35.81 -21.23
C ARG A 265 -2.61 -36.31 -22.59
N THR A 266 -2.95 -37.54 -22.92
CA THR A 266 -2.70 -38.16 -24.24
C THR A 266 -3.92 -38.01 -25.15
N PHE A 267 -3.75 -38.31 -26.44
CA PHE A 267 -4.88 -38.44 -27.37
C PHE A 267 -5.72 -39.66 -26.98
N GLY A 268 -7.00 -39.45 -26.64
CA GLY A 268 -7.92 -40.50 -26.19
C GLY A 268 -8.75 -40.10 -24.97
N LYS A 269 -9.01 -41.08 -24.08
CA LYS A 269 -9.81 -40.88 -22.86
C LYS A 269 -9.10 -39.93 -21.88
N THR A 270 -9.86 -38.97 -21.36
CA THR A 270 -9.39 -38.00 -20.36
C THR A 270 -9.91 -38.36 -18.97
N ASN A 271 -9.11 -38.02 -17.93
CA ASN A 271 -9.43 -38.30 -16.53
C ASN A 271 -10.50 -37.37 -15.93
N LYS A 272 -10.78 -36.24 -16.60
CA LYS A 272 -11.80 -35.27 -16.21
C LYS A 272 -12.60 -34.84 -17.44
N ARG A 273 -13.88 -34.56 -17.21
CA ARG A 273 -14.80 -34.00 -18.20
C ARG A 273 -14.48 -32.56 -18.52
#